data_AF-A0A5K0ZL63-F1
#
_entry.id   AF-A0A5K0ZL63-F1
#
_cell.length_a   1.000
_cell.length_b   1.000
_cell.length_c   1.000
_cell.angle_alpha   90.00
_cell.angle_beta   90.00
_cell.angle_gamma   90.00
#
_symmetry.space_group_name_H-M   'P 1'
#
loop_
_entity.id
_entity.type
_entity.pdbx_description
1 polymer ?
#
loop_
_entity_poly.entity_id
_entity_poly.type
_entity_poly.pdbx_seq_one_letter_code
_entity_poly.pdbx_strand_id
1 'polypeptide(L)'
;ISKLYVKFLIEQCIMSRLLVKKILCLDVSTKWNSTFLMLDVALQYKEVFGRFQELDCHYCLTLNKDEWKKATIIYSSLKIFYDAINVIYIVKYPTSNIFFKEFCEIKMEIEK
;
A
#
# COMPACT_ATOMS: atom_id res chain seq x y z
N ILE A 1 8.53 -4.91 -9.82
CA ILE A 1 7.54 -3.81 -9.76
C ILE A 1 8.34 -2.51 -9.74
N SER A 2 8.78 -2.08 -10.92
CA SER A 2 9.80 -1.06 -11.11
C SER A 2 9.20 0.36 -10.98
N LYS A 3 9.77 1.10 -10.03
CA LYS A 3 9.90 2.56 -9.81
C LYS A 3 9.26 3.60 -10.78
N LEU A 4 8.97 3.29 -12.04
CA LEU A 4 8.34 4.24 -12.98
C LEU A 4 6.82 4.37 -12.76
N TYR A 5 6.15 3.27 -12.42
CA TYR A 5 4.69 3.23 -12.32
C TYR A 5 4.15 4.03 -11.14
N VAL A 6 4.85 3.92 -10.03
CA VAL A 6 4.58 4.61 -8.76
C VAL A 6 4.83 6.10 -8.91
N LYS A 7 5.88 6.48 -9.66
CA LYS A 7 6.23 7.87 -9.93
C LYS A 7 5.14 8.57 -10.77
N PHE A 8 4.59 7.91 -11.78
CA PHE A 8 3.50 8.46 -12.60
C PHE A 8 2.19 8.62 -11.80
N LEU A 9 1.88 7.64 -10.94
CA LEU A 9 0.73 7.70 -10.02
C LEU A 9 0.86 8.84 -9.00
N ILE A 10 2.06 9.06 -8.48
CA ILE A 10 2.39 10.18 -7.59
C ILE A 10 2.30 11.53 -8.34
N GLU A 11 2.80 11.64 -9.58
CA GLU A 11 2.72 12.87 -10.37
C GLU A 11 1.27 13.27 -10.70
N GLN A 12 0.41 12.31 -11.05
CA GLN A 12 -1.03 12.56 -11.27
C GLN A 12 -1.79 12.93 -9.98
N CYS A 13 -1.38 12.37 -8.84
CA CYS A 13 -1.94 12.72 -7.52
C CYS A 13 -1.47 14.08 -6.99
N ILE A 14 -0.25 14.52 -7.35
CA ILE A 14 0.29 15.85 -7.00
C ILE A 14 -0.43 16.96 -7.81
N MET A 15 -0.75 16.70 -9.08
CA MET A 15 -1.48 17.65 -9.94
C MET A 15 -2.93 17.90 -9.51
N SER A 16 -3.56 16.94 -8.82
CA SER A 16 -4.98 17.00 -8.42
C SER A 16 -5.23 17.66 -7.04
N ARG A 17 -4.20 18.19 -6.36
CA ARG A 17 -4.26 18.92 -5.07
C ARG A 17 -4.96 18.23 -3.88
N LEU A 18 -5.60 17.07 -4.06
CA LEU A 18 -6.39 16.38 -3.04
C LEU A 18 -5.55 15.46 -2.13
N LEU A 19 -4.39 14.98 -2.60
CA LEU A 19 -3.56 14.00 -1.88
C LEU A 19 -2.37 14.59 -1.12
N VAL A 20 -2.08 15.89 -1.26
CA VAL A 20 -0.91 16.55 -0.65
C VAL A 20 -0.95 16.52 0.89
N LYS A 21 -2.14 16.41 1.50
CA LYS A 21 -2.29 16.35 2.97
C LYS A 21 -2.07 14.98 3.58
N LYS A 22 -2.03 13.89 2.79
CA LYS A 22 -2.08 12.54 3.34
C LYS A 22 -0.92 11.67 2.85
N ILE A 23 0.32 12.08 3.15
CA ILE A 23 1.54 11.25 3.14
C ILE A 23 2.40 11.41 1.87
N LEU A 24 3.28 12.41 1.89
CA LEU A 24 4.57 12.34 1.19
C LEU A 24 5.57 11.62 2.12
N CYS A 25 5.45 10.31 2.27
CA CYS A 25 6.56 9.50 2.76
C CYS A 25 7.42 9.15 1.55
N LEU A 26 8.61 9.76 1.46
CA LEU A 26 9.65 9.39 0.51
C LEU A 26 9.79 7.86 0.45
N ASP A 27 9.77 7.32 -0.77
CA ASP A 27 9.88 5.89 -1.04
C ASP A 27 11.27 5.39 -0.61
N VAL A 28 11.36 4.92 0.64
CA VAL A 28 12.56 4.27 1.17
C VAL A 28 12.42 2.79 0.89
N SER A 29 13.23 2.27 -0.03
CA SER A 29 13.17 0.87 -0.51
C SER A 29 13.29 -0.21 0.58
N THR A 30 13.70 0.16 1.80
CA THR A 30 13.78 -0.72 2.97
C THR A 30 12.55 -0.65 3.90
N LYS A 31 11.57 0.24 3.63
CA LYS A 31 10.37 0.44 4.43
C LYS A 31 9.12 0.02 3.65
N TRP A 32 8.67 -1.21 3.90
CA TRP A 32 7.43 -1.77 3.34
C TRP A 32 6.17 -0.90 3.60
N ASN A 33 6.22 0.04 4.56
CA ASN A 33 5.17 1.02 4.81
C ASN A 33 4.84 1.88 3.57
N SER A 34 5.83 2.31 2.78
CA SER A 34 5.55 3.09 1.56
C SER A 34 4.84 2.23 0.52
N THR A 35 5.30 0.99 0.34
CA THR A 35 4.67 -0.01 -0.53
C THR A 35 3.22 -0.30 -0.10
N PHE A 36 2.96 -0.45 1.20
CA PHE A 36 1.61 -0.65 1.72
C PHE A 36 0.69 0.52 1.36
N LEU A 37 1.09 1.75 1.67
CA LEU A 37 0.28 2.95 1.41
C LEU A 37 0.04 3.16 -0.10
N MET A 38 1.04 2.86 -0.92
CA MET A 38 0.90 2.91 -2.37
C MET A 38 -0.12 1.88 -2.87
N LEU A 39 -0.06 0.64 -2.36
CA LEU A 39 -1.03 -0.39 -2.70
C LEU A 39 -2.44 -0.05 -2.20
N ASP A 40 -2.57 0.57 -1.02
CA ASP A 40 -3.83 1.04 -0.46
C ASP A 40 -4.54 2.00 -1.42
N VAL A 41 -3.81 3.00 -1.92
CA VAL A 41 -4.33 3.95 -2.92
C VAL A 41 -4.57 3.26 -4.26
N ALA A 42 -3.61 2.48 -4.76
CA ALA A 42 -3.76 1.84 -6.07
C ALA A 42 -4.98 0.89 -6.14
N LEU A 43 -5.26 0.16 -5.06
CA LEU A 43 -6.42 -0.73 -4.99
C LEU A 43 -7.74 0.05 -4.89
N GLN A 44 -7.78 1.18 -4.17
CA GLN A 44 -8.96 2.05 -4.13
C GLN A 44 -9.32 2.63 -5.49
N TYR A 45 -8.32 2.94 -6.33
CA TYR A 45 -8.52 3.51 -7.66
C TYR A 45 -8.45 2.49 -8.80
N LYS A 46 -8.52 1.17 -8.50
CA LYS A 46 -8.41 0.09 -9.49
C LYS A 46 -9.30 0.30 -10.72
N GLU A 47 -10.55 0.68 -10.51
CA GLU A 47 -11.52 0.91 -11.60
C GLU A 47 -11.18 2.12 -12.47
N VAL A 48 -10.59 3.16 -11.87
CA VAL A 48 -10.16 4.37 -12.58
C VAL A 48 -9.04 4.04 -13.55
N PHE A 49 -8.10 3.16 -13.17
CA PHE A 49 -7.06 2.70 -14.11
C PHE A 49 -7.62 1.90 -15.27
N GLY A 50 -8.70 1.13 -15.05
CA GLY A 50 -9.39 0.41 -16.12
C GLY A 50 -10.00 1.37 -17.14
N ARG A 51 -10.74 2.40 -16.67
CA ARG A 51 -11.32 3.42 -17.55
C ARG A 51 -10.27 4.28 -18.24
N PHE A 52 -9.15 4.55 -17.59
CA PHE A 52 -8.06 5.34 -18.18
C PHE A 52 -7.44 4.65 -19.40
N GLN A 53 -7.37 3.30 -19.39
CA GLN A 53 -6.93 2.51 -20.53
C GLN A 53 -7.85 2.67 -21.75
N GLU A 54 -9.16 2.85 -21.52
CA GLU A 54 -10.13 3.07 -22.59
C GLU A 54 -10.00 4.47 -23.21
N LEU A 55 -9.48 5.44 -22.46
CA LEU A 55 -9.35 6.84 -22.86
C LEU A 55 -8.00 7.16 -23.53
N ASP A 56 -6.93 6.47 -23.14
CA ASP A 56 -5.59 6.69 -23.67
C ASP A 56 -5.02 5.39 -24.26
N CYS A 57 -5.01 5.30 -25.59
CA CYS A 57 -4.50 4.15 -26.32
C CYS A 57 -2.97 3.93 -26.17
N HIS A 58 -2.25 4.92 -25.63
CA HIS A 58 -0.82 4.80 -25.32
C HIS A 58 -0.57 4.36 -23.87
N TYR A 59 -1.62 4.16 -23.06
CA TYR A 59 -1.50 3.67 -21.70
C TYR A 59 -1.24 2.15 -21.67
N CYS A 60 0.03 1.77 -21.86
CA CYS A 60 0.50 0.37 -21.88
C CYS A 60 0.74 -0.23 -20.49
N LEU A 61 0.24 0.42 -19.46
CA LEU A 61 0.70 0.25 -18.10
C LEU A 61 -0.26 -0.66 -17.28
N THR A 62 -1.47 -0.92 -17.76
CA THR A 62 -2.48 -1.72 -17.04
C THR A 62 -2.02 -3.08 -16.53
N LEU A 63 -2.18 -3.28 -15.22
CA LEU A 63 -2.06 -4.59 -14.58
C LEU A 63 -3.18 -5.51 -15.05
N ASN A 64 -2.85 -6.76 -15.35
CA ASN A 64 -3.83 -7.79 -15.68
C ASN A 64 -4.54 -8.31 -14.40
N LYS A 65 -5.57 -9.16 -14.58
CA LYS A 65 -6.37 -9.69 -13.47
C LYS A 65 -5.52 -10.42 -12.42
N ASP A 66 -4.51 -11.18 -12.85
CA ASP A 66 -3.64 -11.94 -11.95
C ASP A 66 -2.67 -11.03 -11.19
N GLU A 67 -2.17 -9.98 -11.83
CA GLU A 67 -1.34 -8.97 -11.19
C GLU A 67 -2.12 -8.17 -10.15
N TRP A 68 -3.37 -7.81 -10.44
CA TRP A 68 -4.26 -7.22 -9.44
C TRP A 68 -4.51 -8.17 -8.26
N LYS A 69 -4.73 -9.46 -8.53
CA LYS A 69 -4.90 -10.47 -7.48
C LYS A 69 -3.65 -10.57 -6.61
N LYS A 70 -2.46 -10.59 -7.21
CA LYS A 70 -1.18 -10.57 -6.48
C LYS A 70 -1.01 -9.29 -5.66
N ALA A 71 -1.34 -8.13 -6.22
CA ALA A 71 -1.29 -6.85 -5.51
C ALA A 71 -2.22 -6.84 -4.29
N THR A 72 -3.43 -7.39 -4.42
CA THR A 72 -4.37 -7.55 -3.30
C THR A 72 -3.83 -8.49 -2.22
N ILE A 73 -3.23 -9.62 -2.59
CA ILE A 73 -2.63 -10.54 -1.62
C ILE A 73 -1.50 -9.83 -0.85
N ILE A 74 -0.59 -9.16 -1.55
CA ILE A 74 0.52 -8.43 -0.93
C ILE A 74 -0.01 -7.32 -0.02
N TYR A 75 -1.02 -6.56 -0.47
CA TYR A 75 -1.66 -5.54 0.35
C TYR A 75 -2.23 -6.11 1.65
N SER A 76 -3.00 -7.20 1.56
CA SER A 76 -3.61 -7.84 2.74
C SER A 76 -2.54 -8.34 3.72
N SER A 77 -1.46 -8.94 3.22
CA SER A 77 -0.34 -9.36 4.06
C SER A 77 0.32 -8.17 4.75
N LEU A 78 0.60 -7.08 4.03
CA LEU A 78 1.23 -5.88 4.59
C LEU A 78 0.33 -5.12 5.56
N LYS A 79 -1.00 -5.18 5.38
CA LYS A 79 -1.97 -4.53 6.24
C LYS A 79 -1.89 -5.04 7.68
N ILE A 80 -1.73 -6.35 7.86
CA ILE A 80 -1.62 -6.99 9.18
C ILE A 80 -0.44 -6.40 9.96
N PHE A 81 0.73 -6.26 9.31
CA PHE A 81 1.89 -5.64 9.94
C PHE A 81 1.68 -4.15 10.19
N TYR A 82 1.05 -3.43 9.25
CA TYR A 82 0.82 -1.99 9.38
C TYR A 82 -0.05 -1.67 10.60
N ASP A 83 -1.13 -2.42 10.77
CA ASP A 83 -2.07 -2.25 11.88
C ASP A 83 -1.40 -2.58 13.22
N ALA A 84 -0.68 -3.70 13.32
CA ALA A 84 0.06 -4.11 14.52
C ALA A 84 1.12 -3.07 14.94
N ILE A 85 1.87 -2.55 13.97
CA ILE A 85 2.87 -1.52 14.23
C ILE A 85 2.23 -0.20 14.67
N ASN A 86 1.10 0.18 14.11
CA ASN A 86 0.39 1.38 14.55
C ASN A 86 -0.07 1.27 16.01
N VAL A 87 -0.55 0.09 16.44
CA VAL A 87 -0.88 -0.16 17.85
C VAL A 87 0.35 0.07 18.73
N ILE A 88 1.50 -0.50 18.36
CA ILE A 88 2.75 -0.33 19.11
C ILE A 88 3.19 1.14 19.17
N TYR A 89 3.07 1.89 18.06
CA TYR A 89 3.47 3.30 18.01
C TYR A 89 2.56 4.23 18.83
N ILE A 90 1.27 3.91 18.97
CA ILE A 90 0.33 4.69 19.79
C ILE A 90 0.66 4.56 21.28
N VAL A 91 1.23 3.42 21.70
CA VAL A 91 1.57 3.18 23.10
C VAL A 91 2.88 3.90 23.44
N LYS A 92 2.82 4.87 24.36
CA LYS A 92 3.99 5.67 24.78
C LYS A 92 5.14 4.84 25.37
N TYR A 93 4.80 3.73 26.03
CA TYR A 93 5.73 2.76 26.60
C TYR A 93 5.20 1.34 26.37
N PRO A 94 5.43 0.76 25.19
CA PRO A 94 4.89 -0.55 24.88
C PRO A 94 5.55 -1.60 25.79
N THR A 95 4.73 -2.31 26.54
CA THR A 95 5.15 -3.37 27.46
C THR A 95 5.24 -4.71 26.72
N SER A 96 6.03 -5.66 27.25
CA SER A 96 6.27 -6.95 26.57
C SER A 96 5.00 -7.74 26.23
N ASN A 97 3.94 -7.62 27.04
CA ASN A 97 2.64 -8.23 26.76
C ASN A 97 1.93 -7.64 25.54
N ILE A 98 2.10 -6.34 25.25
CA ILE A 98 1.54 -5.69 24.05
C ILE A 98 2.27 -6.21 22.82
N PHE A 99 3.60 -6.19 22.82
CA PHE A 99 4.39 -6.75 21.72
C PHE A 99 4.07 -8.22 21.44
N PHE A 100 3.96 -9.03 22.50
CA PHE A 100 3.65 -10.45 22.37
C PHE A 100 2.29 -10.68 21.73
N LYS A 101 1.27 -9.90 22.13
CA LYS A 101 -0.07 -9.98 21.55
C LYS A 101 -0.06 -9.67 20.05
N GLU A 102 0.51 -8.52 19.66
CA GLU A 102 0.58 -8.11 18.25
C GLU A 102 1.39 -9.10 17.41
N PHE A 103 2.47 -9.66 17.95
CA PHE A 103 3.26 -10.69 17.28
C PHE A 103 2.49 -12.00 17.07
N CYS A 104 1.72 -12.44 18.06
CA CYS A 104 0.86 -13.61 17.93
C CYS A 104 -0.22 -13.40 16.86
N GLU A 105 -0.83 -12.21 16.79
CA GLU A 105 -1.83 -11.89 15.77
C GLU A 105 -1.22 -11.92 14.36
N ILE A 106 -0.04 -11.31 14.17
CA ILE A 106 0.70 -11.40 12.90
C ILE A 106 0.96 -12.85 12.53
N LYS A 107 1.46 -13.66 13.47
CA LYS A 107 1.79 -15.07 13.22
C LYS A 107 0.56 -15.87 12.79
N MET A 108 -0.57 -15.72 13.49
CA MET A 108 -1.80 -16.43 13.16
C MET A 108 -2.34 -16.07 11.76
N GLU A 109 -2.24 -14.82 11.34
CA GLU A 109 -2.72 -14.39 10.02
C GLU A 109 -1.78 -14.81 8.87
N ILE A 110 -0.48 -15.02 9.14
CA ILE A 110 0.47 -15.54 8.14
C ILE A 110 0.32 -17.06 7.96
N GLU A 111 -0.07 -17.79 9.01
CA GLU A 111 -0.20 -19.25 9.00
C GLU A 111 -1.58 -19.74 8.52
N LYS A 112 -2.50 -18.84 8.13
CA LYS A 112 -3.79 -19.16 7.50
C LYS A 112 -3.66 -19.46 6.01
#